data_AF-A0A3D3R5G5-F1
#
_entry.id   AF-A0A3D3R5G5-F1
#
_cell.length_a   1.000
_cell.length_b   1.000
_cell.length_c   1.000
_cell.angle_alpha   90.00
_cell.angle_beta   90.00
_cell.angle_gamma   90.00
#
_symmetry.space_group_name_H-M   'P 1'
#
loop_
_entity.id
_entity.type
_entity.pdbx_description
1 polymer ?
#
loop_
_entity_poly.entity_id
_entity_poly.type
_entity_poly.pdbx_seq_one_letter_code
_entity_poly.pdbx_strand_id
1 'polypeptide(L)' 'LGLSYDEGKTWENLTKIEDDPKGSYSYASMDFRNDSLHLVYYGPGGLRYQEIPLATLLQKNSEP' A
#
# COMPACT_ATOMS: atom_id res chain seq x y z
N LEU A 1 -3.39 0.11 -0.78
CA LEU A 1 -2.73 -0.87 -1.68
C LEU A 1 -3.75 -1.90 -2.08
N GLY A 2 -3.79 -2.29 -3.35
CA GLY A 2 -4.65 -3.37 -3.84
C GLY A 2 -3.79 -4.44 -4.52
N LEU A 3 -4.23 -5.69 -4.45
CA LEU A 3 -3.60 -6.80 -5.14
C LEU A 3 -4.44 -7.18 -6.35
N SER A 4 -3.79 -7.35 -7.51
CA SER A 4 -4.45 -7.83 -8.72
C SER A 4 -3.83 -9.15 -9.16
N TYR A 5 -4.70 -10.09 -9.51
CA TYR A 5 -4.34 -11.42 -10.01
C TYR A 5 -4.77 -11.63 -11.46
N ASP A 6 -5.26 -10.58 -12.11
CA ASP A 6 -5.85 -10.61 -13.47
C ASP A 6 -5.33 -9.48 -14.36
N GLU A 7 -4.03 -9.16 -14.21
CA GLU A 7 -3.32 -8.13 -14.99
C GLU A 7 -3.90 -6.71 -14.80
N GLY A 8 -4.41 -6.40 -13.61
CA GLY A 8 -4.89 -5.07 -13.24
C GLY A 8 -6.35 -4.79 -13.58
N LYS A 9 -7.14 -5.80 -13.96
CA LYS A 9 -8.57 -5.63 -14.27
C LYS A 9 -9.40 -5.49 -12.99
N THR A 10 -9.10 -6.30 -11.98
CA THR A 10 -9.71 -6.23 -10.66
C THR A 10 -8.64 -6.14 -9.57
N TRP A 11 -9.04 -5.54 -8.45
CA TRP A 11 -8.18 -5.28 -7.31
C TRP A 11 -8.88 -5.76 -6.05
N GLU A 12 -8.26 -6.68 -5.32
CA GLU A 12 -8.74 -7.24 -4.07
C GLU A 12 -7.77 -6.97 -2.91
N ASN A 13 -8.15 -7.41 -1.71
CA ASN A 13 -7.37 -7.25 -0.47
C ASN A 13 -6.89 -5.81 -0.21
N LEU A 14 -7.82 -4.85 -0.30
CA LEU A 14 -7.51 -3.43 -0.18
C LEU A 14 -6.98 -3.11 1.22
N THR A 15 -5.69 -2.78 1.31
CA THR A 15 -5.01 -2.37 2.54
C THR A 15 -4.93 -0.85 2.61
N LYS A 16 -5.49 -0.24 3.66
CA LYS A 16 -5.31 1.19 3.94
C LYS A 16 -3.89 1.43 4.45
N ILE A 17 -3.20 2.42 3.88
CA ILE A 17 -1.84 2.84 4.29
C ILE A 17 -1.86 4.13 5.14
N GLU A 18 -2.98 4.85 5.13
CA GLU A 18 -3.31 6.04 5.91
C GLU A 18 -4.84 6.01 6.15
N ASP A 19 -5.32 6.62 7.24
CA ASP A 19 -6.72 6.64 7.63
C ASP A 19 -7.29 8.05 7.90
N ASP A 20 -6.46 9.10 7.83
CA ASP A 20 -6.92 10.49 7.99
C ASP A 20 -7.52 11.04 6.68
N PRO A 21 -8.85 11.27 6.62
CA PRO A 21 -9.53 11.79 5.43
C PRO A 21 -9.25 13.28 5.17
N LYS A 22 -8.65 14.01 6.12
CA LYS A 22 -8.25 15.42 5.95
C LYS A 22 -6.82 15.55 5.44
N GLY A 23 -6.06 14.46 5.37
CA GLY A 23 -4.71 14.45 4.83
C GLY A 23 -4.70 14.69 3.31
N SER A 24 -3.62 15.30 2.83
CA SER A 24 -3.34 15.42 1.39
C SER A 24 -2.21 14.47 1.05
N TYR A 25 -2.43 13.60 0.06
CA TYR A 25 -1.50 12.53 -0.31
C TYR A 25 -1.27 12.53 -1.82
N SER A 26 -0.02 12.41 -2.25
CA SER A 26 0.33 12.49 -3.67
C SER A 26 1.68 11.84 -3.99
N TYR A 27 1.96 11.65 -5.28
CA TYR A 27 3.25 11.21 -5.82
C TYR A 27 3.76 9.89 -5.23
N ALA A 28 2.91 8.86 -5.20
CA ALA A 28 3.30 7.53 -4.75
C ALA A 28 4.35 6.91 -5.70
N SER A 29 5.42 6.38 -5.12
CA SER A 29 6.45 5.58 -5.76
C SER A 29 6.65 4.30 -4.98
N MET A 30 6.83 3.19 -5.68
CA MET A 30 6.89 1.85 -5.11
C MET A 30 8.05 1.08 -5.73
N ASP A 31 8.77 0.33 -4.91
CA ASP A 31 9.83 -0.59 -5.33
C ASP A 31 9.75 -1.87 -4.48
N PHE A 32 9.99 -3.02 -5.09
CA PHE A 32 10.06 -4.30 -4.37
C PHE A 32 11.52 -4.66 -4.15
N ARG A 33 11.91 -4.90 -2.90
CA ARG A 33 13.25 -5.39 -2.57
C ARG A 33 13.14 -6.51 -1.56
N ASN A 34 13.77 -7.64 -1.87
CA ASN A 34 13.62 -8.88 -1.10
C ASN A 34 12.12 -9.21 -0.95
N ASP A 35 11.67 -9.53 0.26
CA ASP A 35 10.27 -9.84 0.58
C ASP A 35 9.50 -8.62 1.13
N SER A 36 9.86 -7.40 0.72
CA SER A 36 9.23 -6.16 1.17
C SER A 36 8.85 -5.25 0.00
N LEU A 37 7.70 -4.57 0.14
CA LEU A 37 7.33 -3.39 -0.62
C LEU A 37 7.89 -2.15 0.08
N HIS A 38 8.65 -1.34 -0.64
CA HIS A 38 9.06 -0.02 -0.21
C HIS A 38 8.16 1.02 -0.89
N LEU A 39 7.46 1.81 -0.07
CA LEU A 39 6.51 2.82 -0.52
C LEU A 39 6.98 4.20 -0.06
N VAL A 40 7.05 5.14 -1.00
CA VAL A 40 7.32 6.56 -0.75
C VAL A 40 6.21 7.40 -1.34
N TYR A 41 5.76 8.43 -0.62
CA TYR A 41 4.73 9.36 -1.09
C TYR A 41 4.82 10.67 -0.31
N TYR A 42 4.18 11.72 -0.82
CA TYR A 42 3.96 12.95 -0.05
C TYR A 42 2.71 12.79 0.82
N GLY A 43 2.77 13.25 2.08
CA GLY A 43 1.66 13.27 3.02
C GLY A 43 1.72 14.47 3.98
N PRO A 44 0.83 14.54 4.98
CA PRO A 44 0.91 15.53 6.05
C PRO A 44 2.30 15.53 6.69
N GLY A 45 2.96 16.69 6.71
CA GLY A 45 4.32 16.84 7.25
C GLY A 45 5.46 16.55 6.27
N GLY A 46 5.16 16.24 5.00
CA GLY A 46 6.17 16.10 3.93
C GLY A 46 6.32 14.68 3.39
N LEU A 47 7.56 14.27 3.10
CA LEU A 47 7.85 12.96 2.53
C LEU A 47 7.60 11.84 3.56
N ARG A 48 6.89 10.81 3.13
CA ARG A 48 6.54 9.61 3.91
C ARG A 48 7.26 8.41 3.31
N TYR A 49 7.67 7.49 4.18
CA TYR A 49 8.27 6.21 3.81
C TYR A 49 7.64 5.09 4.63
N GLN A 50 7.27 3.99 3.97
CA GLN A 50 6.83 2.76 4.61
C GLN A 50 7.54 1.57 3.98
N GLU A 51 8.00 0.63 4.81
CA GLU A 51 8.39 -0.71 4.39
C GLU A 51 7.31 -1.68 4.84
N ILE A 52 6.76 -2.45 3.90
CA ILE A 52 5.64 -3.34 4.15
C ILE A 52 6.04 -4.75 3.70
N PRO A 53 6.19 -5.72 4.62
CA PRO A 53 6.47 -7.10 4.26
C PRO A 53 5.39 -7.68 3.35
N LEU A 54 5.78 -8.40 2.31
CA LEU A 54 4.84 -9.02 1.36
C LEU A 54 3.93 -10.02 2.06
N ALA A 55 4.43 -10.75 3.07
CA ALA A 55 3.62 -11.66 3.87
C ALA A 55 2.44 -10.96 4.56
N THR A 56 2.57 -9.67 4.91
CA THR A 56 1.48 -8.86 5.47
C THR A 56 0.44 -8.52 4.41
N LEU A 57 0.87 -8.17 3.19
CA LEU A 57 -0.04 -7.85 2.09
C LEU A 57 -0.79 -9.08 1.56
N LEU A 58 -0.12 -10.24 1.57
CA LEU A 58 -0.67 -11.50 1.05
C LEU A 58 -1.57 -12.23 2.06
N GLN A 59 -1.57 -11.82 3.33
CA GLN A 59 -2.58 -12.31 4.27
C GLN A 59 -3.95 -11.83 3.79
N LYS A 60 -4.83 -12.78 3.44
CA LYS A 60 -6.23 -12.46 3.22
C LYS A 60 -6.76 -11.90 4.54
N ASN A 61 -7.28 -10.68 4.49
CA ASN A 61 -8.15 -10.21 5.54
C ASN A 61 -9.38 -11.12 5.52
N SER A 62 -9.43 -12.11 6.42
CA SER A 62 -10.64 -12.83 6.73
C SER A 62 -11.58 -11.82 7.40
N GLU A 63 -12.44 -11.16 6.63
CA GLU A 63 -13.55 -10.45 7.26
C GLU A 63 -14.53 -11.48 7.87
N PRO A 64 -15.07 -11.25 9.07
CA PRO A 64 -16.18 -12.02 9.63
C PRO A 64 -17.49 -11.82 8.88
#